data_AF-A0A1C6WJG2-F1
#
_entry.id   AF-A0A1C6WJG2-F1
#
_cell.length_a   1.000
_cell.length_b   1.000
_cell.length_c   1.000
_cell.angle_alpha   90.00
_cell.angle_beta   90.00
_cell.angle_gamma   90.00
#
_symmetry.space_group_name_H-M   'P 1'
#
loop_
_entity.id
_entity.type
_entity.pdbx_description
1 polymer ?
#
loop_
_entity_poly.entity_id
_entity_poly.type
_entity_poly.pdbx_seq_one_letter_code
_entity_poly.pdbx_strand_id
1 'polypeptide(L)'
;MNKFYIQIVFFLLSASLHVNNKAIASQPAPGTSTTPESTYHYLAPEEIYEKNKHLLCTNPEETIKAGEVMNEAMEALEYHAANIDDYEFYERYSNSDLLLFKKKQQGDLDIKKTHYVACKSYEYNEIINMAWDPDYANFLNAGSFKSMQNINS
;
A
#
# COMPACT_ATOMS: atom_id res chain seq x y z
N MET A 1 -17.12 -7.67 -13.60
CA MET A 1 -17.49 -6.61 -12.62
C MET A 1 -17.92 -5.35 -13.36
N ASN A 2 -19.01 -4.70 -12.95
CA ASN A 2 -19.54 -3.51 -13.63
C ASN A 2 -18.66 -2.28 -13.33
N LYS A 3 -18.13 -1.61 -14.35
CA LYS A 3 -17.22 -0.44 -14.20
C LYS A 3 -17.81 0.68 -13.35
N PHE A 4 -19.15 0.83 -13.39
CA PHE A 4 -19.88 1.76 -12.54
C PHE A 4 -19.81 1.43 -11.05
N TYR A 5 -19.71 0.14 -10.70
CA TYR A 5 -19.66 -0.30 -9.31
C TYR A 5 -18.37 0.14 -8.61
N ILE A 6 -17.22 -0.04 -9.28
CA ILE A 6 -15.90 0.34 -8.74
C ILE A 6 -15.86 1.86 -8.48
N GLN A 7 -16.37 2.66 -9.41
CA GLN A 7 -16.43 4.12 -9.27
C GLN A 7 -17.32 4.57 -8.11
N ILE A 8 -18.47 3.89 -7.90
CA ILE A 8 -19.36 4.17 -6.78
C ILE A 8 -18.69 3.79 -5.44
N VAL A 9 -17.97 2.67 -5.37
CA VAL A 9 -17.27 2.24 -4.16
C VAL A 9 -16.17 3.24 -3.76
N PHE A 10 -15.34 3.68 -4.71
CA PHE A 10 -14.31 4.70 -4.45
C PHE A 10 -14.89 6.04 -4.02
N PHE A 11 -16.02 6.45 -4.61
CA PHE A 11 -16.71 7.69 -4.23
C PHE A 11 -17.33 7.61 -2.82
N LEU A 12 -17.89 6.46 -2.44
CA LEU A 12 -18.41 6.24 -1.09
C LEU A 12 -17.29 6.19 -0.05
N LEU A 13 -16.16 5.55 -0.35
CA LEU A 13 -14.98 5.51 0.52
C LEU A 13 -14.41 6.91 0.80
N SER A 14 -14.29 7.75 -0.23
CA SER A 14 -13.80 9.13 -0.06
C SER A 14 -14.80 10.00 0.72
N ALA A 15 -16.10 9.83 0.49
CA ALA A 15 -17.14 10.52 1.25
C ALA A 15 -17.18 10.07 2.72
N SER A 16 -17.00 8.78 3.01
CA SER A 16 -16.97 8.26 4.39
C SER A 16 -15.77 8.77 5.19
N LEU A 17 -14.60 8.89 4.57
CA LEU A 17 -13.43 9.54 5.16
C LEU A 17 -13.68 11.03 5.45
N HIS A 18 -14.45 11.71 4.59
CA HIS A 18 -14.78 13.12 4.76
C HIS A 18 -15.84 13.38 5.85
N VAL A 19 -16.86 12.52 5.95
CA VAL A 19 -17.97 12.70 6.90
C VAL A 19 -17.60 12.25 8.32
N ASN A 20 -16.73 11.26 8.50
CA ASN A 20 -16.24 10.85 9.83
C ASN A 20 -15.37 11.92 10.51
N ASN A 21 -14.82 12.88 9.77
CA ASN A 21 -14.06 13.99 10.35
C ASN A 21 -14.94 15.20 10.75
N LYS A 22 -16.27 15.15 10.51
CA LYS A 22 -17.16 16.32 10.67
C LYS A 22 -18.25 16.17 11.74
N ALA A 23 -18.07 15.29 12.72
CA ALA A 23 -19.05 15.11 13.79
C ALA A 23 -18.44 14.94 15.20
N ILE A 24 -17.61 15.88 15.65
CA ILE A 24 -17.54 16.33 17.05
C ILE A 24 -17.32 17.85 17.05
N ALA A 25 -18.41 18.62 17.13
CA ALA A 25 -18.36 20.04 17.40
C ALA A 25 -18.48 20.28 18.92
N SER A 26 -17.35 20.49 19.59
CA SER A 26 -17.24 21.31 20.79
C SER A 26 -15.75 21.56 21.00
N GLN A 27 -15.31 22.82 20.93
CA GLN A 27 -13.91 23.19 21.18
C GLN A 27 -13.50 22.76 22.59
N PRO A 28 -12.41 21.99 22.77
CA PRO A 28 -11.38 22.38 23.71
C PRO A 28 -10.45 23.38 23.03
N ALA A 29 -9.86 24.27 23.82
CA ALA A 29 -8.84 25.23 23.39
C ALA A 29 -7.79 24.59 22.46
N PRO A 30 -7.11 25.37 21.58
CA PRO A 30 -6.01 24.88 20.76
C PRO A 30 -4.84 24.50 21.68
N GLY A 31 -4.92 23.31 22.28
CA GLY A 31 -3.76 22.58 22.70
C GLY A 31 -3.03 22.21 21.42
N THR A 32 -1.81 22.69 21.28
CA THR A 32 -0.90 22.31 20.21
C THR A 32 -0.65 20.80 20.32
N SER A 33 -1.53 19.98 19.74
CA SER A 33 -1.18 18.61 19.39
C SER A 33 -0.32 18.73 18.15
N THR A 34 0.96 19.02 18.37
CA THR A 34 1.98 18.88 17.34
C THR A 34 1.90 17.44 16.88
N THR A 35 1.37 17.21 15.67
CA THR A 35 1.59 15.96 14.94
C THR A 35 3.08 15.70 15.03
N PRO A 36 3.53 14.57 15.61
CA PRO A 36 4.96 14.32 15.71
C PRO A 36 5.55 14.47 14.30
N GLU A 37 6.57 15.33 14.17
CA GLU A 37 7.33 15.42 12.94
C GLU A 37 7.85 14.00 12.65
N SER A 38 7.27 13.38 11.64
CA SER A 38 7.83 12.17 11.06
C SER A 38 9.29 12.48 10.75
N THR A 39 10.21 11.67 11.28
CA THR A 39 11.64 11.77 10.96
C THR A 39 11.90 11.42 9.47
N TYR A 40 10.88 10.93 8.77
CA TYR A 40 10.91 10.56 7.36
C TYR A 40 10.11 11.55 6.51
N HIS A 41 10.78 12.24 5.61
CA HIS A 41 10.12 13.01 4.55
C HIS A 41 9.65 12.04 3.47
N TYR A 42 8.42 11.55 3.57
CA TYR A 42 7.74 10.86 2.47
C TYR A 42 6.80 11.84 1.76
N LEU A 43 6.68 11.70 0.44
CA LEU A 43 5.77 12.52 -0.35
C LEU A 43 4.32 12.06 -0.13
N ALA A 44 3.38 13.01 -0.17
CA ALA A 44 1.97 12.66 -0.22
C ALA A 44 1.64 11.97 -1.56
N PRO A 45 0.64 11.08 -1.63
CA PRO A 45 0.24 10.42 -2.88
C PRO A 45 -0.01 11.39 -4.04
N GLU A 46 -0.58 12.56 -3.77
CA GLU A 46 -0.80 13.61 -4.76
C GLU A 46 0.50 14.18 -5.32
N GLU A 47 1.52 14.36 -4.47
CA GLU A 47 2.84 14.85 -4.86
C GLU A 47 3.59 13.80 -5.70
N ILE A 48 3.48 12.52 -5.31
CA ILE A 48 4.02 11.39 -6.08
C ILE A 48 3.37 11.33 -7.46
N TYR A 49 2.03 11.49 -7.53
CA TYR A 49 1.31 11.49 -8.79
C TYR A 49 1.74 12.64 -9.70
N GLU A 50 1.80 13.88 -9.20
CA GLU A 50 2.20 15.03 -10.03
C GLU A 50 3.67 14.92 -10.47
N LYS A 51 4.57 14.40 -9.63
CA LYS A 51 5.98 14.11 -10.00
C LYS A 51 6.06 13.08 -11.14
N ASN A 52 5.24 12.02 -11.09
CA ASN A 52 5.30 10.89 -12.02
C ASN A 52 4.34 10.98 -13.21
N LYS A 53 3.56 12.06 -13.32
CA LYS A 53 2.56 12.27 -14.37
C LYS A 53 3.11 12.14 -15.79
N HIS A 54 4.39 12.46 -15.97
CA HIS A 54 5.09 12.33 -17.25
C HIS A 54 5.30 10.87 -17.69
N LEU A 55 5.18 9.89 -16.78
CA LEU A 55 5.29 8.46 -17.03
C LEU A 55 3.95 7.80 -17.39
N LEU A 56 2.85 8.56 -17.42
CA LEU A 56 1.54 8.01 -17.74
C LEU A 56 1.51 7.48 -19.17
N CYS A 57 1.03 6.24 -19.32
CA CYS A 57 0.81 5.63 -20.63
C CYS A 57 -0.25 6.41 -21.41
N THR A 58 0.05 6.75 -22.66
CA THR A 58 -0.90 7.42 -23.57
C THR A 58 -1.65 6.44 -24.49
N ASN A 59 -1.21 5.17 -24.53
CA ASN A 59 -1.85 4.15 -25.33
C ASN A 59 -3.09 3.59 -24.59
N PRO A 60 -4.31 3.75 -25.14
CA PRO A 60 -5.52 3.27 -24.50
C PRO A 60 -5.61 1.74 -24.40
N GLU A 61 -5.07 1.00 -25.38
CA GLU A 61 -5.08 -0.47 -25.33
C GLU A 61 -4.18 -1.01 -24.22
N GLU A 62 -3.00 -0.41 -24.06
CA GLU A 62 -2.07 -0.76 -22.99
C GLU A 62 -2.64 -0.40 -21.62
N THR A 63 -3.32 0.75 -21.50
CA THR A 63 -4.02 1.16 -20.28
C THR A 63 -5.10 0.15 -19.87
N ILE A 64 -5.88 -0.36 -20.84
CA ILE A 64 -6.90 -1.39 -20.57
C ILE A 64 -6.24 -2.68 -20.06
N LYS A 65 -5.21 -3.18 -20.76
CA LYS A 65 -4.49 -4.39 -20.37
C LYS A 65 -3.83 -4.27 -19.00
N ALA A 66 -3.20 -3.12 -18.71
CA ALA A 66 -2.62 -2.84 -17.40
C ALA A 66 -3.69 -2.86 -16.30
N GLY A 67 -4.88 -2.33 -16.57
CA GLY A 67 -6.02 -2.40 -15.66
C GLY A 67 -6.50 -3.84 -15.42
N GLU A 68 -6.56 -4.68 -16.46
CA GLU A 68 -6.92 -6.10 -16.34
C GLU A 68 -5.91 -6.85 -15.45
N VAL A 69 -4.61 -6.71 -15.72
CA VAL A 69 -3.54 -7.33 -14.92
C VAL A 69 -3.56 -6.83 -13.47
N MET A 70 -3.82 -5.53 -13.24
CA MET A 70 -3.92 -4.99 -11.89
C MET A 70 -5.11 -5.56 -11.11
N ASN A 71 -6.24 -5.80 -11.78
CA ASN A 71 -7.40 -6.44 -11.15
C ASN A 71 -7.07 -7.89 -10.75
N GLU A 72 -6.43 -8.66 -11.63
CA GLU A 72 -5.97 -10.02 -11.30
C GLU A 72 -5.00 -10.02 -10.11
N ALA A 73 -4.05 -9.07 -10.09
CA ALA A 73 -3.13 -8.90 -8.97
C ALA A 73 -3.85 -8.52 -7.66
N MET A 74 -4.87 -7.67 -7.72
CA MET A 74 -5.69 -7.30 -6.57
C MET A 74 -6.44 -8.50 -5.99
N GLU A 75 -7.11 -9.29 -6.84
CA GLU A 75 -7.82 -10.50 -6.42
C GLU A 75 -6.88 -11.51 -5.75
N ALA A 76 -5.69 -11.70 -6.32
CA ALA A 76 -4.66 -12.55 -5.73
C ALA A 76 -4.19 -12.00 -4.36
N LEU A 77 -3.97 -10.69 -4.25
CA LEU A 77 -3.57 -10.04 -3.00
C LEU A 77 -4.64 -10.23 -1.91
N GLU A 78 -5.91 -10.01 -2.22
CA GLU A 78 -7.02 -10.21 -1.29
C GLU A 78 -7.11 -11.66 -0.80
N TYR A 79 -7.02 -12.62 -1.73
CA TYR A 79 -7.02 -14.04 -1.41
C TYR A 79 -5.87 -14.41 -0.46
N HIS A 80 -4.65 -13.93 -0.75
CA HIS A 80 -3.48 -14.22 0.07
C HIS A 80 -3.45 -13.44 1.39
N ALA A 81 -4.10 -12.27 1.47
CA ALA A 81 -4.25 -11.51 2.70
C ALA A 81 -5.19 -12.23 3.68
N ALA A 82 -6.35 -12.71 3.19
CA ALA A 82 -7.37 -13.38 4.00
C ALA A 82 -6.95 -14.76 4.52
N ASN A 83 -6.09 -15.48 3.80
CA ASN A 83 -5.68 -16.84 4.15
C ASN A 83 -4.29 -16.86 4.78
N ILE A 84 -4.16 -17.37 6.01
CA ILE A 84 -2.86 -17.57 6.68
C ILE A 84 -2.50 -19.04 6.89
N ASP A 85 -3.48 -19.93 6.87
CA ASP A 85 -3.30 -21.33 7.27
C ASP A 85 -2.36 -22.11 6.34
N ASP A 86 -2.27 -21.71 5.08
CA ASP A 86 -1.37 -22.32 4.09
C ASP A 86 0.05 -21.74 4.10
N TYR A 87 0.37 -20.85 5.04
CA TYR A 87 1.67 -20.20 5.13
C TYR A 87 2.47 -20.71 6.32
N GLU A 88 3.72 -21.06 6.08
CA GLU A 88 4.67 -21.45 7.11
C GLU A 88 5.37 -20.21 7.68
N PHE A 89 5.29 -20.03 8.99
CA PHE A 89 6.12 -19.05 9.70
C PHE A 89 7.60 -19.45 9.61
N TYR A 90 8.48 -18.51 9.27
CA TYR A 90 9.91 -18.81 9.18
C TYR A 90 10.82 -17.84 9.93
N GLU A 91 10.40 -16.60 10.18
CA GLU A 91 11.25 -15.62 10.85
C GLU A 91 10.44 -14.54 11.57
N ARG A 92 10.96 -14.09 12.71
CA ARG A 92 10.49 -12.91 13.44
C ARG A 92 11.69 -12.01 13.66
N TYR A 93 11.58 -10.74 13.30
CA TYR A 93 12.59 -9.76 13.69
C TYR A 93 12.35 -9.34 15.14
N SER A 94 13.36 -9.50 16.00
CA SER A 94 13.22 -9.24 17.45
C SER A 94 12.92 -7.78 17.80
N ASN A 95 13.22 -6.84 16.90
CA ASN A 95 13.17 -5.41 17.17
C ASN A 95 11.90 -4.72 16.62
N SER A 96 11.04 -5.48 15.96
CA SER A 96 9.80 -5.01 15.34
C SER A 96 8.75 -6.11 15.48
N ASP A 97 7.49 -5.80 15.69
CA ASP A 97 6.40 -6.79 15.64
C ASP A 97 6.12 -7.24 14.19
N LEU A 98 7.18 -7.68 13.51
CA LEU A 98 7.23 -8.09 12.11
C LEU A 98 7.48 -9.60 12.05
N LEU A 99 6.51 -10.31 11.50
CA LEU A 99 6.48 -11.74 11.32
C LEU A 99 6.52 -12.06 9.83
N LEU A 100 7.43 -12.94 9.43
CA LEU A 100 7.58 -13.39 8.06
C LEU A 100 7.05 -14.81 7.90
N PHE A 101 6.30 -14.99 6.83
CA PHE A 101 5.71 -16.25 6.44
C PHE A 101 6.02 -16.53 4.97
N LYS A 102 6.06 -17.81 4.61
CA LYS A 102 6.24 -18.26 3.23
C LYS A 102 5.29 -19.39 2.89
N LYS A 103 4.83 -19.40 1.65
CA LYS A 103 4.07 -20.50 1.05
C LYS A 103 4.80 -20.92 -0.20
N LYS A 104 5.22 -22.19 -0.25
CA LYS A 104 5.82 -22.76 -1.47
C LYS A 104 4.74 -22.89 -2.54
N GLN A 105 5.00 -22.37 -3.73
CA GLN A 105 4.22 -22.71 -4.91
C GLN A 105 4.90 -23.84 -5.69
N GLN A 106 4.27 -24.26 -6.79
CA GLN A 106 4.83 -25.26 -7.68
C GLN A 106 6.13 -24.74 -8.32
N GLY A 107 7.21 -25.52 -8.24
CA GLY A 107 8.55 -25.13 -8.71
C GLY A 107 9.37 -24.41 -7.62
N ASP A 108 10.21 -23.47 -8.04
CA ASP A 108 11.13 -22.71 -7.16
C ASP A 108 10.56 -21.35 -6.72
N LEU A 109 9.25 -21.13 -6.87
CA LEU A 109 8.59 -19.87 -6.50
C LEU A 109 8.02 -19.96 -5.08
N ASP A 110 8.46 -19.06 -4.21
CA ASP A 110 7.89 -18.87 -2.88
C ASP A 110 7.07 -17.58 -2.83
N ILE A 111 5.84 -17.65 -2.29
CA ILE A 111 5.10 -16.46 -1.90
C ILE A 111 5.52 -16.08 -0.49
N LYS A 112 6.00 -14.85 -0.31
CA LYS A 112 6.29 -14.29 1.02
C LYS A 112 5.12 -13.43 1.50
N LYS A 113 4.83 -13.53 2.79
CA LYS A 113 3.83 -12.71 3.48
C LYS A 113 4.46 -12.12 4.73
N THR A 114 4.25 -10.83 4.92
CA THR A 114 4.74 -10.10 6.09
C THR A 114 3.55 -9.61 6.90
N HIS A 115 3.53 -9.93 8.18
CA HIS A 115 2.58 -9.37 9.14
C HIS A 115 3.34 -8.39 10.02
N TYR A 116 2.96 -7.12 9.96
CA TYR A 116 3.50 -6.06 10.80
C TYR A 116 2.40 -5.53 11.71
N VAL A 117 2.68 -5.48 13.02
CA VAL A 117 1.81 -4.82 13.99
C VAL A 117 2.33 -3.41 14.23
N ALA A 118 1.58 -2.41 13.76
CA ALA A 118 1.87 -1.03 14.07
C ALA A 118 1.52 -0.73 15.53
N CYS A 119 2.46 -0.19 16.28
CA CYS A 119 2.30 0.18 17.68
C CYS A 119 1.65 1.57 17.81
N LYS A 120 1.80 2.42 16.79
CA LYS A 120 1.28 3.79 16.79
C LYS A 120 0.43 4.05 15.55
N SER A 121 -0.59 4.90 15.70
CA SER A 121 -1.56 5.18 14.63
C SER A 121 -0.94 5.82 13.40
N TYR A 122 0.12 6.62 13.56
CA TYR A 122 0.78 7.29 12.44
C TYR A 122 1.62 6.33 11.57
N GLU A 123 2.12 5.22 12.14
CA GLU A 123 2.98 4.25 11.44
C GLU A 123 2.26 3.60 10.24
N TYR A 124 0.92 3.50 10.28
CA TYR A 124 0.12 3.04 9.14
C TYR A 124 0.28 3.94 7.91
N ASN A 125 0.13 5.25 8.10
CA ASN A 125 0.25 6.21 7.00
C ASN A 125 1.69 6.26 6.49
N GLU A 126 2.67 6.16 7.39
CA GLU A 126 4.08 6.08 7.01
C GLU A 126 4.34 4.88 6.09
N ILE A 127 3.89 3.68 6.46
CA ILE A 127 4.08 2.46 5.67
C ILE A 127 3.38 2.54 4.32
N ILE A 128 2.15 3.07 4.28
CA ILE A 128 1.40 3.25 3.03
C ILE A 128 2.17 4.20 2.10
N ASN A 129 2.64 5.34 2.61
CA ASN A 129 3.35 6.33 1.80
C ASN A 129 4.71 5.80 1.33
N MET A 130 5.43 5.06 2.17
CA MET A 130 6.67 4.36 1.77
C MET A 130 6.44 3.30 0.69
N ALA A 131 5.27 2.65 0.66
CA ALA A 131 4.92 1.67 -0.37
C ALA A 131 4.48 2.33 -1.69
N TRP A 132 3.91 3.54 -1.61
CA TRP A 132 3.49 4.32 -2.78
C TRP A 132 4.64 5.06 -3.47
N ASP A 133 5.70 5.42 -2.73
CA ASP A 133 6.84 6.12 -3.29
C ASP A 133 7.80 5.14 -3.98
N PRO A 134 7.92 5.20 -5.33
CA PRO A 134 8.82 4.31 -6.07
C PRO A 134 10.30 4.53 -5.73
N ASP A 135 10.67 5.74 -5.29
CA ASP A 135 12.05 6.11 -4.97
C ASP A 135 12.44 5.71 -3.54
N TYR A 136 11.46 5.29 -2.72
CA TYR A 136 11.70 4.90 -1.35
C TYR A 136 12.09 3.42 -1.25
N ALA A 137 13.22 3.15 -0.60
CA ALA A 137 13.62 1.79 -0.28
C ALA A 137 12.68 1.22 0.79
N ASN A 138 11.58 0.60 0.36
CA ASN A 138 10.65 -0.03 1.26
C ASN A 138 11.36 -1.19 2.00
N PHE A 139 11.21 -1.28 3.33
CA PHE A 139 11.75 -2.38 4.13
C PHE A 139 11.18 -3.74 3.69
N LEU A 140 9.99 -3.76 3.07
CA LEU A 140 9.43 -4.94 2.40
C LEU A 140 10.26 -5.40 1.18
N ASN A 141 11.06 -4.50 0.61
CA ASN A 141 11.95 -4.71 -0.53
C ASN A 141 13.43 -4.84 -0.12
N ALA A 142 13.74 -5.09 1.16
CA ALA A 142 15.12 -5.33 1.60
C ALA A 142 15.74 -6.64 1.02
N GLY A 143 14.92 -7.49 0.39
CA GLY A 143 15.37 -8.56 -0.47
C GLY A 143 15.42 -8.12 -1.93
N SER A 144 16.35 -8.68 -2.70
CA SER A 144 16.64 -8.41 -4.13
C SER A 144 15.47 -8.71 -5.09
N PHE A 145 14.35 -8.02 -4.92
CA PHE A 145 13.28 -7.95 -5.90
C PHE A 145 13.64 -6.84 -6.89
N LYS A 146 13.78 -7.19 -8.17
CA LYS A 146 13.84 -6.21 -9.25
C LYS A 146 12.53 -5.43 -9.23
N SER A 147 12.56 -4.14 -8.89
CA SER A 147 11.47 -3.25 -9.27
C SER A 147 11.44 -3.20 -10.80
N MET A 148 10.28 -3.36 -11.42
CA MET A 148 10.14 -3.33 -12.89
C MET A 148 10.31 -1.93 -13.49
N GLN A 149 10.80 -0.96 -12.72
CA GLN A 149 10.97 0.42 -13.16
C GLN A 149 12.18 0.61 -14.11
N ASN A 150 13.07 -0.37 -14.20
CA ASN A 150 14.27 -0.33 -15.06
C ASN A 150 14.19 -1.30 -16.26
N ILE A 151 13.07 -1.32 -16.99
CA ILE A 151 12.96 -2.10 -18.24
C ILE A 151 13.25 -1.24 -19.49
N ASN A 152 13.31 0.08 -19.36
CA ASN A 152 13.58 0.97 -20.50
C ASN A 152 14.83 1.83 -20.27
N SER A 153 16.00 1.28 -20.61
CA SER A 153 17.19 2.04 -21.00
C SER A 153 17.84 1.39 -22.20
#